data_AF-A0A7U9R1S5-F1
#
_entry.id   AF-A0A7U9R1S5-F1
#
_cell.length_a   1.000
_cell.length_b   1.000
_cell.length_c   1.000
_cell.angle_alpha   90.00
_cell.angle_beta   90.00
_cell.angle_gamma   90.00
#
_symmetry.space_group_name_H-M   'P 1'
#
loop_
_entity.id
_entity.type
_entity.pdbx_description
1 polymer ?
#
loop_
_entity_poly.entity_id
_entity_poly.type
_entity_poly.pdbx_seq_one_letter_code
_entity_poly.pdbx_strand_id
1 'polypeptide(L)'
;MAVDDDLLRKNPFEFELASVIVNDSVTREAITRKQQRDLLKFIQEDKHFSRYYDAIYILFHTGLRISEFCGLTVSEIEFGEMRIKVDHQLQRTAQMQYVIEEPKTDKGIRYVPMTEAVAACFRRIIANRKTPKVEPMVEGYAGFLFLDKNDMPMVALHWEKYLEHIIQKYNRIYRIQMPKVTPHVCRHTFCSNMAKSGMNPKTLQYIMGHADISVTLNTYTHVNFDDAKEEVYRIANS
;
A
#
# COMPACT_ATOMS: atom_id res chain seq x y z
N MET A 1 -32.71 11.13 13.43
CA MET A 1 -31.90 12.27 12.93
C MET A 1 -32.78 13.50 13.01
N ALA A 2 -32.25 14.73 13.06
CA ALA A 2 -33.07 15.93 13.24
C ALA A 2 -34.26 16.10 12.26
N VAL A 3 -34.21 15.49 11.07
CA VAL A 3 -35.35 15.43 10.15
C VAL A 3 -36.36 14.34 10.56
N ASP A 4 -35.89 13.13 10.90
CA ASP A 4 -36.73 12.02 11.40
C ASP A 4 -37.36 12.31 12.76
N ASP A 5 -36.70 13.16 13.56
CA ASP A 5 -37.15 13.63 14.87
C ASP A 5 -38.03 14.90 14.75
N ASP A 6 -38.44 15.27 13.53
CA ASP A 6 -39.29 16.42 13.17
C ASP A 6 -38.76 17.81 13.62
N LEU A 7 -37.50 17.89 14.06
CA LEU A 7 -36.85 19.15 14.43
C LEU A 7 -36.51 20.02 13.21
N LEU A 8 -36.41 19.42 12.02
CA LEU A 8 -36.17 20.08 10.74
C LEU A 8 -37.10 19.54 9.66
N ARG A 9 -37.70 20.43 8.86
CA ARG A 9 -38.62 20.05 7.76
C ARG A 9 -37.93 19.36 6.58
N LYS A 10 -36.64 19.61 6.37
CA LYS A 10 -35.83 19.01 5.29
C LYS A 10 -34.36 19.07 5.63
N ASN A 11 -33.57 18.18 5.03
CA ASN A 11 -32.12 18.24 5.13
C ASN A 11 -31.56 19.31 4.17
N PRO A 12 -30.96 20.40 4.66
CA PRO A 12 -30.38 21.43 3.79
C PRO A 12 -29.17 20.95 2.95
N PHE A 13 -28.63 19.76 3.25
CA PHE A 13 -27.56 19.10 2.50
C PHE A 13 -28.07 18.00 1.55
N GLU A 14 -29.37 17.95 1.28
CA GLU A 14 -29.97 17.04 0.29
C GLU A 14 -29.76 17.55 -1.14
N PHE A 15 -28.50 17.66 -1.56
CA PHE A 15 -28.09 18.00 -2.91
C PHE A 15 -26.78 17.30 -3.27
N GLU A 16 -26.55 17.02 -4.56
CA GLU A 16 -25.31 16.42 -5.01
C GLU A 16 -24.19 17.46 -5.04
N LEU A 17 -23.10 17.23 -4.30
CA LEU A 17 -21.98 18.16 -4.20
C LEU A 17 -21.35 18.48 -5.57
N ALA A 18 -21.35 17.51 -6.49
CA ALA A 18 -20.86 17.66 -7.86
C ALA A 18 -21.64 18.68 -8.70
N SER A 19 -22.89 19.00 -8.30
CA SER A 19 -23.70 20.04 -8.96
C SER A 19 -23.34 21.46 -8.50
N VAL A 20 -22.61 21.59 -7.39
CA VAL A 20 -22.28 22.88 -6.75
C VAL A 20 -20.79 23.17 -6.81
N ILE A 21 -19.95 22.14 -6.75
CA ILE A 21 -18.49 22.25 -6.72
C ILE A 21 -17.90 21.41 -7.85
N VAL A 22 -17.02 22.02 -8.65
CA VAL A 22 -16.22 21.30 -9.63
C VAL A 22 -15.26 20.38 -8.89
N ASN A 23 -15.33 19.08 -9.19
CA ASN A 23 -14.42 18.10 -8.63
C ASN A 23 -13.02 18.30 -9.23
N ASP A 24 -12.12 18.91 -8.46
CA ASP A 24 -10.72 19.16 -8.80
C ASP A 24 -9.78 18.05 -8.25
N SER A 25 -10.34 16.95 -7.75
CA SER A 25 -9.54 15.87 -7.17
C SER A 25 -8.61 15.28 -8.23
N VAL A 26 -7.31 15.39 -7.97
CA VAL A 26 -6.29 14.77 -8.82
C VAL A 26 -6.30 13.26 -8.55
N THR A 27 -6.67 12.47 -9.54
CA THR A 27 -6.50 11.02 -9.51
C THR A 27 -5.01 10.71 -9.37
N ARG A 28 -4.62 10.05 -8.29
CA ARG A 28 -3.22 9.65 -8.08
C ARG A 28 -2.87 8.53 -9.05
N GLU A 29 -2.24 8.87 -10.16
CA GLU A 29 -1.89 7.91 -11.20
C GLU A 29 -0.82 6.92 -10.72
N ALA A 30 -0.96 5.66 -11.13
CA ALA A 30 0.08 4.65 -10.97
C ALA A 30 1.30 5.03 -11.83
N ILE A 31 2.51 4.88 -11.28
CA ILE A 31 3.71 5.00 -12.09
C ILE A 31 3.82 3.84 -13.08
N THR A 32 4.44 4.09 -14.23
CA THR A 32 4.69 3.06 -15.25
C THR A 32 5.67 1.99 -14.77
N ARG A 33 5.64 0.80 -15.38
CA ARG A 33 6.61 -0.29 -15.10
C ARG A 33 8.06 0.17 -15.30
N LYS A 34 8.30 1.01 -16.32
CA LYS A 34 9.62 1.61 -16.57
C LYS A 34 10.03 2.53 -15.41
N GLN A 35 9.17 3.45 -14.99
CA GLN A 35 9.44 4.35 -13.85
C GLN A 35 9.67 3.56 -12.55
N GLN A 36 8.87 2.53 -12.27
CA GLN A 36 9.07 1.67 -11.09
C GLN A 36 10.45 1.00 -11.11
N ARG A 37 10.86 0.42 -12.25
CA ARG A 37 12.18 -0.20 -12.41
C ARG A 37 13.31 0.82 -12.26
N ASP A 38 13.19 1.97 -12.91
CA ASP A 38 14.20 3.03 -12.88
C ASP A 38 14.35 3.58 -11.43
N LEU A 39 13.24 3.74 -10.70
CA LEU A 39 13.23 4.15 -9.30
C LEU A 39 13.87 3.10 -8.39
N LEU A 40 13.49 1.83 -8.51
CA LEU A 40 14.04 0.75 -7.69
C LEU A 40 15.54 0.58 -7.93
N LYS A 41 15.98 0.68 -9.19
CA LYS A 41 17.40 0.65 -9.54
C LYS A 41 18.15 1.81 -8.89
N PHE A 42 17.63 3.03 -9.00
CA PHE A 42 18.22 4.20 -8.35
C PHE A 42 18.37 4.01 -6.84
N ILE A 43 17.31 3.52 -6.16
CA ILE A 43 17.36 3.27 -4.72
C ILE A 43 18.45 2.24 -4.39
N GLN A 44 18.52 1.14 -5.16
CA GLN A 44 19.48 0.06 -4.95
C GLN A 44 20.94 0.54 -5.08
N GLU A 45 21.22 1.39 -6.07
CA GLU A 45 22.57 1.89 -6.37
C GLU A 45 22.98 3.07 -5.49
N ASP A 46 22.04 3.72 -4.79
CA ASP A 46 22.32 4.88 -3.97
C ASP A 46 22.97 4.53 -2.62
N LYS A 47 24.10 5.17 -2.31
CA LYS A 47 24.85 4.94 -1.05
C LYS A 47 24.03 5.18 0.22
N HIS A 48 23.09 6.13 0.21
CA HIS A 48 22.29 6.46 1.38
C HIS A 48 20.96 5.71 1.39
N PHE A 49 20.25 5.71 0.25
CA PHE A 49 18.89 5.20 0.15
C PHE A 49 18.77 3.69 -0.08
N SER A 50 19.85 2.99 -0.45
CA SER A 50 19.87 1.52 -0.62
C SER A 50 19.34 0.75 0.60
N ARG A 51 19.49 1.29 1.81
CA ARG A 51 18.92 0.73 3.04
C ARG A 51 17.40 0.60 3.04
N TYR A 52 16.69 1.38 2.21
CA TYR A 52 15.23 1.36 2.10
C TYR A 52 14.75 0.52 0.91
N TYR A 53 15.67 -0.05 0.13
CA TYR A 53 15.35 -0.80 -1.08
C TYR A 53 14.37 -1.93 -0.80
N ASP A 54 14.67 -2.80 0.17
CA ASP A 54 13.86 -3.98 0.47
C ASP A 54 12.43 -3.59 0.87
N ALA A 55 12.28 -2.57 1.73
CA ALA A 55 10.98 -2.09 2.15
C ALA A 55 10.15 -1.50 0.99
N ILE A 56 10.78 -0.67 0.15
CA ILE A 56 10.10 -0.06 -0.99
C ILE A 56 9.76 -1.12 -2.05
N TYR A 57 10.63 -2.10 -2.26
CA TYR A 57 10.36 -3.24 -3.12
C TYR A 57 9.11 -3.99 -2.65
N ILE A 58 9.01 -4.30 -1.35
CA ILE A 58 7.83 -4.97 -0.79
C ILE A 58 6.55 -4.15 -1.02
N LEU A 59 6.58 -2.84 -0.78
CA LEU A 59 5.42 -1.96 -1.02
C LEU A 59 4.92 -2.00 -2.47
N PHE A 60 5.82 -2.10 -3.45
CA PHE A 60 5.46 -2.23 -4.86
C PHE A 60 4.96 -3.61 -5.28
N HIS A 61 5.21 -4.66 -4.49
CA HIS A 61 4.97 -6.05 -4.88
C HIS A 61 3.99 -6.81 -3.98
N THR A 62 3.44 -6.16 -2.95
CA THR A 62 2.46 -6.80 -2.03
C THR A 62 1.13 -6.05 -1.95
N GLY A 63 1.10 -4.78 -2.33
CA GLY A 63 -0.11 -3.97 -2.26
C GLY A 63 -0.56 -3.64 -0.83
N LEU A 64 0.27 -3.85 0.19
CA LEU A 64 -0.07 -3.51 1.57
C LEU A 64 -0.39 -2.02 1.74
N ARG A 65 -1.33 -1.69 2.63
CA ARG A 65 -1.48 -0.31 3.11
C ARG A 65 -0.25 0.03 3.94
N ILE A 66 0.12 1.31 3.98
CA ILE A 66 1.33 1.71 4.70
C ILE A 66 1.26 1.41 6.20
N SER A 67 0.10 1.63 6.84
CA SER A 67 -0.08 1.33 8.27
C SER A 67 -0.07 -0.16 8.58
N GLU A 68 -0.57 -1.01 7.66
CA GLU A 68 -0.44 -2.47 7.74
C GLU A 68 1.04 -2.87 7.64
N PHE A 69 1.76 -2.33 6.66
CA PHE A 69 3.20 -2.57 6.48
C PHE A 69 4.04 -2.13 7.69
N CYS A 70 3.69 -0.98 8.30
CA CYS A 70 4.34 -0.50 9.53
C CYS A 70 4.04 -1.39 10.74
N GLY A 71 2.87 -2.04 10.75
CA GLY A 71 2.45 -2.94 11.83
C GLY A 71 3.13 -4.29 11.81
N LEU A 72 3.58 -4.77 10.63
CA LEU A 72 4.20 -6.08 10.50
C LEU A 72 5.31 -6.31 11.54
N THR A 73 5.18 -7.44 12.24
CA THR A 73 6.24 -7.98 13.09
C THR A 73 6.84 -9.23 12.44
N VAL A 74 7.83 -9.84 13.09
CA VAL A 74 8.44 -11.09 12.62
C VAL A 74 7.42 -12.24 12.58
N SER A 75 6.40 -12.25 13.45
CA SER A 75 5.42 -13.35 13.50
C SER A 75 4.46 -13.38 12.32
N GLU A 76 4.23 -12.27 11.63
CA GLU A 76 3.30 -12.20 10.51
C GLU A 76 3.93 -12.65 9.18
N ILE A 77 5.24 -12.91 9.14
CA ILE A 77 5.94 -13.33 7.93
C ILE A 77 6.09 -14.86 7.91
N GLU A 78 5.20 -15.52 7.18
CA GLU A 78 5.12 -16.98 7.13
C GLU A 78 5.89 -17.51 5.91
N PHE A 79 7.19 -17.75 6.07
CA PHE A 79 8.07 -18.22 4.99
C PHE A 79 7.73 -19.63 4.48
N GLY A 80 7.18 -20.51 5.33
CA GLY A 80 6.81 -21.87 4.92
C GLY A 80 5.66 -21.88 3.90
N GLU A 81 4.65 -21.04 4.15
CA GLU A 81 3.46 -20.89 3.30
C GLU A 81 3.61 -19.77 2.25
N MET A 82 4.76 -19.09 2.23
CA MET A 82 5.05 -17.96 1.36
C MET A 82 3.95 -16.89 1.40
N ARG A 83 3.51 -16.50 2.60
CA ARG A 83 2.44 -15.51 2.81
C ARG A 83 2.72 -14.55 3.97
N ILE A 84 2.05 -13.40 3.92
CA ILE A 84 2.09 -12.35 4.94
C ILE A 84 0.71 -12.29 5.57
N LYS A 85 0.63 -12.48 6.88
CA LYS A 85 -0.61 -12.30 7.64
C LYS A 85 -0.86 -10.80 7.84
N VAL A 86 -2.04 -10.33 7.47
CA VAL A 86 -2.46 -8.94 7.67
C VAL A 86 -3.72 -8.96 8.52
N ASP A 87 -3.53 -8.74 9.81
CA ASP A 87 -4.59 -8.79 10.84
C ASP A 87 -4.62 -7.53 11.73
N HIS A 88 -3.72 -6.57 11.51
CA HIS A 88 -3.71 -5.30 12.24
C HIS A 88 -2.97 -4.22 11.44
N GLN A 89 -3.07 -2.98 11.92
CA GLN A 89 -2.29 -1.86 11.41
C GLN A 89 -1.75 -1.01 12.55
N LEU A 90 -0.53 -0.50 12.38
CA LEU A 90 0.10 0.43 13.32
C LEU A 90 -0.18 1.86 12.90
N GLN A 91 -0.75 2.64 13.82
CA GLN A 91 -0.97 4.07 13.65
C GLN A 91 -0.31 4.86 14.78
N ARG A 92 -0.16 6.17 14.55
CA ARG A 92 0.23 7.12 15.58
C ARG A 92 -0.74 8.28 15.59
N THR A 93 -1.36 8.52 16.74
CA THR A 93 -2.34 9.58 16.93
C THR A 93 -1.70 10.97 16.89
N ALA A 94 -2.51 12.01 16.80
CA ALA A 94 -2.05 13.41 16.90
C ALA A 94 -1.33 13.69 18.23
N GLN A 95 -1.68 12.96 19.29
CA GLN A 95 -1.06 13.01 20.62
C GLN A 95 0.24 12.18 20.69
N MET A 96 0.77 11.73 19.56
CA MET A 96 2.02 10.96 19.44
C MET A 96 1.97 9.58 20.11
N GLN A 97 0.77 9.04 20.35
CA GLN A 97 0.59 7.70 20.91
C GLN A 97 0.49 6.66 19.80
N TYR A 98 1.19 5.54 19.98
CA TYR A 98 1.09 4.40 19.09
C TYR A 98 -0.16 3.60 19.43
N VAL A 99 -0.91 3.22 18.40
CA VAL A 99 -2.16 2.46 18.52
C VAL A 99 -2.16 1.35 17.48
N ILE A 100 -2.62 0.17 17.86
CA ILE A 100 -2.91 -0.93 16.96
C ILE A 100 -4.40 -0.88 16.63
N GLU A 101 -4.71 -0.81 15.33
CA GLU A 101 -6.10 -0.94 14.88
C GLU A 101 -6.27 -2.32 14.25
N GLU A 102 -7.04 -3.16 14.94
CA GLU A 102 -7.46 -4.46 14.44
C GLU A 102 -8.73 -4.33 13.59
N PRO A 103 -8.91 -5.18 12.58
CA PRO A 103 -10.15 -5.22 11.82
C PRO A 103 -11.33 -5.52 12.73
N LYS A 104 -12.43 -4.77 12.56
CA LYS A 104 -13.67 -4.94 13.34
C LYS A 104 -14.34 -6.32 13.20
N THR A 105 -13.92 -7.12 12.23
CA THR A 105 -14.47 -8.44 11.91
C THR A 105 -13.39 -9.34 11.32
N ASP A 106 -13.50 -10.66 11.50
CA ASP A 106 -12.58 -11.66 10.92
C ASP A 106 -12.39 -11.52 9.41
N LYS A 107 -13.39 -11.00 8.68
CA LYS A 107 -13.31 -10.72 7.23
C LYS A 107 -12.24 -9.71 6.85
N GLY A 108 -11.73 -8.91 7.79
CA GLY A 108 -10.65 -7.97 7.55
C GLY A 108 -9.25 -8.59 7.68
N ILE A 109 -9.15 -9.78 8.27
CA ILE A 109 -7.91 -10.56 8.30
C ILE A 109 -7.71 -11.20 6.93
N ARG A 110 -6.52 -11.03 6.36
CA ARG A 110 -6.18 -11.62 5.06
C ARG A 110 -4.74 -12.09 5.01
N TYR A 111 -4.48 -13.01 4.08
CA TYR A 111 -3.15 -13.49 3.79
C TYR A 111 -2.73 -13.00 2.41
N VAL A 112 -1.64 -12.24 2.35
CA VAL A 112 -1.07 -11.74 1.10
C VAL A 112 0.03 -12.70 0.65
N PRO A 113 -0.09 -13.37 -0.50
CA PRO A 113 0.98 -14.23 -1.00
C PRO A 113 2.21 -13.39 -1.35
N MET A 114 3.40 -13.94 -1.12
CA MET A 114 4.66 -13.30 -1.48
C MET A 114 5.46 -14.15 -2.46
N THR A 115 6.13 -13.50 -3.40
CA THR A 115 7.10 -14.15 -4.29
C THR A 115 8.41 -14.41 -3.53
N GLU A 116 9.27 -15.27 -4.09
CA GLU A 116 10.59 -15.52 -3.50
C GLU A 116 11.44 -14.24 -3.42
N ALA A 117 11.29 -13.31 -4.36
CA ALA A 117 11.97 -12.02 -4.30
C ALA A 117 11.52 -11.17 -3.10
N VAL A 118 10.21 -11.17 -2.80
CA VAL A 118 9.65 -10.49 -1.62
C VAL A 118 10.10 -11.19 -0.33
N ALA A 119 10.08 -12.53 -0.29
CA ALA A 119 10.58 -13.30 0.84
C ALA A 119 12.07 -13.01 1.11
N ALA A 120 12.90 -12.94 0.06
CA ALA A 120 14.31 -12.57 0.19
C ALA A 120 14.50 -11.15 0.77
N CYS A 121 13.63 -10.20 0.42
CA CYS A 121 13.63 -8.87 1.04
C CYS A 121 13.32 -8.97 2.54
N PHE A 122 12.29 -9.70 2.94
CA PHE A 122 11.99 -9.91 4.36
C PHE A 122 13.11 -10.60 5.12
N ARG A 123 13.75 -11.64 4.55
CA ARG A 123 14.91 -12.30 5.17
C ARG A 123 16.05 -11.32 5.42
N ARG A 124 16.35 -10.44 4.45
CA ARG A 124 17.36 -9.38 4.62
C ARG A 124 16.96 -8.36 5.68
N ILE A 125 15.70 -7.95 5.71
CA ILE A 125 15.19 -7.01 6.72
C ILE A 125 15.32 -7.61 8.12
N ILE A 126 14.88 -8.85 8.32
CA ILE A 126 14.93 -9.54 9.61
C ILE A 126 16.38 -9.75 10.05
N ALA A 127 17.26 -10.19 9.14
CA ALA A 127 18.68 -10.40 9.44
C ALA A 127 19.42 -9.11 9.82
N ASN A 128 19.04 -7.97 9.22
CA ASN A 128 19.64 -6.66 9.49
C ASN A 128 18.84 -5.81 10.49
N ARG A 129 17.81 -6.40 11.11
CA ARG A 129 16.94 -5.70 12.05
C ARG A 129 17.75 -5.21 13.24
N LYS A 130 17.53 -3.96 13.65
CA LYS A 130 18.12 -3.42 14.88
C LYS A 130 17.60 -4.23 16.08
N THR A 131 18.50 -4.65 16.96
CA THR A 131 18.18 -5.33 18.22
C THR A 131 18.29 -4.34 19.37
N PRO A 132 17.19 -3.66 19.76
CA PRO A 132 17.21 -2.74 20.89
C PRO A 132 17.43 -3.50 22.21
N LYS A 133 17.87 -2.79 23.25
CA LYS A 133 18.02 -3.38 24.60
C LYS A 133 16.69 -3.86 25.17
N VAL A 134 15.63 -3.11 24.88
CA VAL A 134 14.26 -3.43 25.24
C VAL A 134 13.46 -3.41 23.95
N GLU A 135 12.82 -4.53 23.65
CA GLU A 135 11.98 -4.68 22.46
C GLU A 135 10.73 -3.80 22.61
N PRO A 136 10.45 -2.88 21.68
CA PRO A 136 9.27 -2.04 21.75
C PRO A 136 8.01 -2.88 21.63
N MET A 137 7.05 -2.60 22.51
CA MET A 137 5.75 -3.26 22.53
C MET A 137 4.65 -2.21 22.45
N VAL A 138 3.67 -2.43 21.57
CA VAL A 138 2.48 -1.58 21.41
C VAL A 138 1.27 -2.50 21.50
N GLU A 139 0.44 -2.32 22.53
CA GLU A 139 -0.82 -3.07 22.71
C GLU A 139 -0.66 -4.60 22.57
N GLY A 140 0.46 -5.15 23.09
CA GLY A 140 0.75 -6.58 23.07
C GLY A 140 1.52 -7.07 21.85
N TYR A 141 1.68 -6.24 20.81
CA TYR A 141 2.48 -6.54 19.63
C TYR A 141 3.93 -6.10 19.84
N ALA A 142 4.89 -6.98 19.51
CA ALA A 142 6.33 -6.75 19.64
C ALA A 142 7.07 -7.40 18.45
N GLY A 143 8.33 -7.02 18.22
CA GLY A 143 9.10 -7.57 17.09
C GLY A 143 8.83 -6.85 15.76
N PHE A 144 8.39 -5.59 15.80
CA PHE A 144 8.14 -4.77 14.60
C PHE A 144 9.36 -4.76 13.67
N LEU A 145 9.14 -4.93 12.36
CA LEU A 145 10.24 -5.06 11.40
C LEU A 145 11.11 -3.80 11.27
N PHE A 146 10.53 -2.61 11.51
CA PHE A 146 11.19 -1.33 11.30
C PHE A 146 11.12 -0.45 12.54
N LEU A 147 12.29 -0.08 13.05
CA LEU A 147 12.44 0.80 14.21
C LEU A 147 13.13 2.11 13.81
N ASP A 148 12.71 3.20 14.44
CA ASP A 148 13.32 4.51 14.28
C ASP A 148 14.60 4.67 15.12
N LYS A 149 15.17 5.87 15.08
CA LYS A 149 16.41 6.19 15.82
C LYS A 149 16.26 6.07 17.35
N ASN A 150 15.03 6.17 17.86
CA ASN A 150 14.69 6.09 19.28
C ASN A 150 14.19 4.68 19.66
N ASP A 151 14.42 3.68 18.81
CA ASP A 151 13.96 2.29 19.01
C ASP A 151 12.43 2.13 19.04
N MET A 152 11.69 3.10 18.49
CA MET A 152 10.24 3.03 18.39
C MET A 152 9.80 2.54 17.00
N PRO A 153 8.65 1.84 16.88
CA PRO A 153 8.16 1.38 15.59
C PRO A 153 7.98 2.53 14.59
N MET A 154 8.42 2.32 13.35
CA MET A 154 8.27 3.31 12.31
C MET A 154 6.82 3.40 11.83
N VAL A 155 6.28 4.63 11.77
CA VAL A 155 4.95 4.91 11.21
C VAL A 155 4.97 5.45 9.78
N ALA A 156 3.79 5.52 9.14
CA ALA A 156 3.58 5.95 7.75
C ALA A 156 4.32 7.23 7.36
N LEU A 157 4.31 8.25 8.23
CA LEU A 157 4.97 9.54 7.95
C LEU A 157 6.47 9.41 7.64
N HIS A 158 7.16 8.46 8.26
CA HIS A 158 8.58 8.23 7.96
C HIS A 158 8.77 7.76 6.52
N TRP A 159 7.97 6.79 6.08
CA TRP A 159 8.04 6.25 4.72
C TRP A 159 7.62 7.25 3.67
N GLU A 160 6.63 8.09 3.96
CA GLU A 160 6.28 9.23 3.11
C GLU A 160 7.45 10.19 2.93
N LYS A 161 8.14 10.55 4.02
CA LYS A 161 9.31 11.43 3.98
C LYS A 161 10.51 10.78 3.27
N TYR A 162 10.73 9.48 3.45
CA TYR A 162 11.81 8.77 2.76
C TYR A 162 11.59 8.74 1.26
N LEU A 163 10.39 8.37 0.80
CA LEU A 163 10.06 8.41 -0.62
C LEU A 163 10.13 9.83 -1.17
N GLU A 164 9.64 10.84 -0.43
CA GLU A 164 9.77 12.24 -0.82
C GLU A 164 11.24 12.63 -1.07
N HIS A 165 12.14 12.33 -0.13
CA HIS A 165 13.57 12.65 -0.28
C HIS A 165 14.26 11.84 -1.39
N ILE A 166 13.88 10.57 -1.57
CA ILE A 166 14.37 9.72 -2.67
C ILE A 166 14.01 10.35 -4.01
N ILE A 167 12.74 10.73 -4.19
CA ILE A 167 12.23 11.33 -5.42
C ILE A 167 12.90 12.69 -5.67
N GLN A 168 13.02 13.53 -4.64
CA GLN A 168 13.74 14.80 -4.75
C GLN A 168 15.20 14.62 -5.17
N LYS A 169 15.89 13.57 -4.68
CA LYS A 169 17.28 13.29 -5.08
C LYS A 169 17.34 12.76 -6.52
N TYR A 170 16.47 11.83 -6.88
CA TYR A 170 16.35 11.32 -8.25
C TYR A 170 16.17 12.47 -9.25
N ASN A 171 15.22 13.36 -8.96
CA ASN A 171 14.83 14.50 -9.81
C ASN A 171 15.95 15.54 -9.98
N ARG A 172 16.87 15.64 -9.01
CA ARG A 172 18.08 16.49 -9.12
C ARG A 172 19.16 15.90 -10.04
N ILE A 173 19.18 14.58 -10.23
CA ILE A 173 20.24 13.87 -10.97
C ILE A 173 19.82 13.57 -12.40
N TYR A 174 18.59 13.11 -12.60
CA TYR A 174 18.11 12.66 -13.91
C TYR A 174 17.31 13.74 -14.63
N ARG A 175 17.47 13.83 -15.96
CA ARG A 175 16.70 14.76 -16.79
C ARG A 175 15.21 14.42 -16.81
N ILE A 176 14.90 13.14 -16.96
CA ILE A 176 13.51 12.65 -16.93
C ILE A 176 13.08 12.56 -15.47
N GLN A 177 12.17 13.45 -15.09
CA GLN A 177 11.68 13.58 -13.73
C GLN A 177 10.75 12.43 -13.36
N MET A 178 10.88 11.93 -12.14
CA MET A 178 9.95 11.00 -11.52
C MET A 178 8.75 11.79 -10.95
N PRO A 179 7.50 11.32 -11.14
CA PRO A 179 6.36 11.90 -10.47
C PRO A 179 6.46 11.74 -8.95
N LYS A 180 5.58 12.41 -8.22
CA LYS A 180 5.47 12.24 -6.77
C LYS A 180 5.06 10.80 -6.45
N VAL A 181 5.94 10.05 -5.81
CA VAL A 181 5.68 8.69 -5.32
C VAL A 181 5.51 8.72 -3.81
N THR A 182 4.42 8.15 -3.33
CA THR A 182 4.13 7.92 -1.90
C THR A 182 3.84 6.44 -1.67
N PRO A 183 3.78 5.95 -0.42
CA PRO A 183 3.40 4.55 -0.16
C PRO A 183 2.05 4.17 -0.78
N HIS A 184 1.09 5.11 -0.80
CA HIS A 184 -0.19 4.92 -1.48
C HIS A 184 -0.03 4.76 -3.00
N VAL A 185 0.90 5.48 -3.64
CA VAL A 185 1.22 5.29 -5.06
C VAL A 185 1.84 3.91 -5.29
N CYS A 186 2.71 3.42 -4.41
CA CYS A 186 3.25 2.05 -4.52
C CYS A 186 2.13 1.00 -4.54
N ARG A 187 1.17 1.12 -3.61
CA ARG A 187 -0.01 0.26 -3.55
C ARG A 187 -0.90 0.39 -4.79
N HIS A 188 -1.12 1.60 -5.27
CA HIS A 188 -1.92 1.84 -6.49
C HIS A 188 -1.24 1.26 -7.73
N THR A 189 0.09 1.40 -7.84
CA THR A 189 0.91 0.80 -8.90
C THR A 189 0.86 -0.72 -8.85
N PHE A 190 0.92 -1.34 -7.67
CA PHE A 190 0.70 -2.79 -7.54
C PHE A 190 -0.66 -3.20 -8.10
N CYS A 191 -1.73 -2.53 -7.66
CA CYS A 191 -3.10 -2.80 -8.10
C CYS A 191 -3.23 -2.69 -9.64
N SER A 192 -2.77 -1.58 -10.21
CA SER A 192 -2.81 -1.33 -11.65
C SER A 192 -1.99 -2.37 -12.43
N ASN A 193 -0.81 -2.76 -11.93
CA ASN A 193 0.02 -3.76 -12.59
C ASN A 193 -0.61 -5.15 -12.58
N MET A 194 -1.27 -5.54 -11.47
CA MET A 194 -1.96 -6.82 -11.35
C MET A 194 -3.20 -6.87 -12.24
N ALA A 195 -3.99 -5.79 -12.26
CA ALA A 195 -5.13 -5.64 -13.16
C ALA A 195 -4.71 -5.75 -14.64
N LYS A 196 -3.67 -5.00 -15.04
CA LYS A 196 -3.08 -5.08 -16.40
C LYS A 196 -2.48 -6.44 -16.75
N SER A 197 -2.17 -7.26 -15.76
CA SER A 197 -1.68 -8.63 -15.97
C SER A 197 -2.82 -9.66 -16.02
N GLY A 198 -4.07 -9.21 -16.06
CA GLY A 198 -5.24 -10.09 -16.16
C GLY A 198 -5.60 -10.81 -14.87
N MET A 199 -5.18 -10.30 -13.70
CA MET A 199 -5.59 -10.88 -12.42
C MET A 199 -7.12 -10.82 -12.26
N ASN A 200 -7.71 -11.88 -11.71
CA ASN A 200 -9.14 -11.86 -11.43
C ASN A 200 -9.49 -10.72 -10.43
N PRO A 201 -10.50 -9.87 -10.71
CA PRO A 201 -10.85 -8.74 -9.85
C PRO A 201 -11.20 -9.12 -8.41
N LYS A 202 -11.79 -10.29 -8.15
CA LYS A 202 -12.08 -10.78 -6.80
C LYS A 202 -10.82 -11.18 -6.05
N THR A 203 -9.87 -11.83 -6.74
CA THR A 203 -8.55 -12.13 -6.18
C THR A 203 -7.80 -10.85 -5.84
N LEU A 204 -7.82 -9.86 -6.73
CA LEU A 204 -7.19 -8.56 -6.48
C LEU A 204 -7.89 -7.82 -5.33
N GLN A 205 -9.22 -7.84 -5.25
CA GLN A 205 -9.99 -7.27 -4.15
C GLN A 205 -9.57 -7.88 -2.81
N TYR A 206 -9.42 -9.22 -2.74
CA TYR A 206 -8.98 -9.94 -1.55
C TYR A 206 -7.58 -9.50 -1.13
N ILE A 207 -6.59 -9.53 -2.05
CA ILE A 207 -5.20 -9.15 -1.75
C ILE A 207 -5.12 -7.69 -1.27
N MET A 208 -5.84 -6.79 -1.93
CA MET A 208 -5.90 -5.39 -1.56
C MET A 208 -6.66 -5.17 -0.25
N GLY A 209 -7.58 -6.07 0.14
CA GLY A 209 -8.44 -5.89 1.30
C GLY A 209 -9.38 -4.69 1.14
N HIS A 210 -9.97 -4.52 -0.05
CA HIS A 210 -10.99 -3.50 -0.31
C HIS A 210 -12.37 -4.02 0.11
N ALA A 211 -13.04 -3.29 1.01
CA ALA A 211 -14.41 -3.61 1.43
C ALA A 211 -15.39 -3.54 0.25
N ASP A 212 -15.24 -2.52 -0.59
CA ASP A 212 -16.00 -2.36 -1.83
C ASP A 212 -15.18 -2.79 -3.05
N ILE A 213 -15.79 -3.61 -3.90
CA ILE A 213 -15.19 -4.05 -5.16
C ILE A 213 -15.07 -2.91 -6.18
N SER A 214 -15.93 -1.89 -6.10
CA SER A 214 -15.91 -0.73 -7.01
C SER A 214 -14.53 -0.07 -7.05
N VAL A 215 -13.86 0.04 -5.89
CA VAL A 215 -12.51 0.58 -5.75
C VAL A 215 -11.49 -0.22 -6.58
N THR A 216 -11.64 -1.54 -6.63
CA THR A 216 -10.78 -2.42 -7.43
C THR A 216 -11.14 -2.33 -8.92
N LEU A 217 -12.43 -2.33 -9.25
CA LEU A 217 -12.92 -2.24 -10.63
C LEU A 217 -12.57 -0.92 -11.30
N ASN A 218 -12.44 0.17 -10.53
CA ASN A 218 -11.94 1.44 -11.04
C ASN A 218 -10.53 1.36 -11.66
N THR A 219 -9.76 0.31 -11.35
CA THR A 219 -8.46 0.06 -12.01
C THR A 219 -8.57 -0.68 -13.35
N TYR A 220 -9.75 -1.20 -13.69
CA TYR A 220 -10.06 -1.92 -14.94
C TYR A 220 -10.87 -1.07 -15.93
N THR A 221 -11.20 0.19 -15.64
CA THR A 221 -12.21 1.00 -16.38
C THR A 221 -11.87 1.35 -17.83
N HIS A 222 -10.78 0.84 -18.38
CA HIS A 222 -10.39 1.00 -19.78
C HIS A 222 -10.52 -0.31 -20.58
N VAL A 223 -11.53 -1.13 -20.33
CA VAL A 223 -11.85 -2.26 -21.22
C VAL A 223 -12.51 -1.71 -22.47
N ASN A 224 -11.88 -1.91 -23.62
CA ASN A 224 -12.45 -1.61 -24.94
C ASN A 224 -12.88 -2.90 -25.66
N PHE A 225 -13.45 -2.76 -26.87
CA PHE A 225 -13.91 -3.91 -27.66
C PHE A 225 -12.78 -4.88 -28.03
N ASP A 226 -11.58 -4.37 -28.30
CA ASP A 226 -10.42 -5.20 -28.66
C ASP A 226 -9.97 -6.05 -27.47
N ASP A 227 -9.96 -5.49 -26.25
CA ASP A 227 -9.67 -6.24 -25.02
C ASP A 227 -10.69 -7.38 -24.81
N ALA A 228 -11.98 -7.10 -25.03
CA ALA A 228 -13.04 -8.11 -24.92
C ALA A 228 -12.88 -9.22 -25.96
N LYS A 229 -12.50 -8.85 -27.19
CA LYS A 229 -12.27 -9.79 -28.30
C LYS A 229 -11.07 -10.69 -28.03
N GLU A 230 -9.95 -10.14 -27.56
CA GLU A 230 -8.77 -10.92 -27.17
C GLU A 230 -9.09 -11.91 -26.06
N GLU A 231 -9.85 -11.48 -25.04
CA GLU A 231 -10.22 -12.34 -23.91
C GLU A 231 -11.12 -13.52 -24.34
N VAL A 232 -12.11 -13.27 -25.21
CA VAL A 232 -12.96 -14.33 -25.77
C VAL A 232 -12.14 -15.34 -26.57
N TYR A 233 -11.19 -14.88 -27.38
CA TYR A 233 -10.32 -15.78 -28.14
C TYR A 233 -9.33 -16.55 -27.26
N ARG A 234 -8.82 -15.93 -26.18
CA ARG A 234 -7.96 -16.62 -25.22
C ARG A 234 -8.66 -17.82 -24.60
N ILE A 235 -9.94 -17.67 -24.24
CA ILE A 235 -10.76 -18.74 -23.64
C ILE A 235 -11.14 -19.80 -24.69
N ALA A 236 -11.47 -19.38 -25.91
CA ALA A 236 -11.83 -20.33 -26.97
C ALA A 236 -10.65 -21.23 -27.42
N ASN A 237 -9.41 -20.78 -27.17
CA ASN A 237 -8.17 -21.47 -27.54
C ASN A 237 -7.43 -22.13 -26.36
N SER A 238 -8.00 -22.12 -25.16
CA SER A 238 -7.48 -22.79 -23.94
C SER A 238 -8.21 -24.09 -23.67
#